data_AF-A0A7X0ZSQ5-F1
#
_entry.id   AF-A0A7X0ZSQ5-F1
#
_cell.length_a   1.000
_cell.length_b   1.000
_cell.length_c   1.000
_cell.angle_alpha   90.00
_cell.angle_beta   90.00
_cell.angle_gamma   90.00
#
_symmetry.space_group_name_H-M   'P 1'
#
loop_
_entity.id
_entity.type
_entity.pdbx_description
1 polymer ?
#
loop_
_entity_poly.entity_id
_entity_poly.type
_entity_poly.pdbx_seq_one_letter_code
_entity_poly.pdbx_strand_id
1 'polypeptide(L)'
;MSNELKRIYGKLVNGEQPDTVTLCNSENRVEWIPLLSCGQEDNNLGIVDSGFWGIKISSCLIILDSESSYLYVLKLLEITMDQIENELNDLSSKYGLAERDYLEFPFVKIIRFAFRNEQNDYWLNLAFRWLDSLENRFQKELVVELLNLENNKNISQKIRHMAKKRRNQISNA
;
A
#
# COMPACT_ATOMS: atom_id res chain seq x y z
N MET A 1 14.57 -3.29 -3.95
CA MET A 1 14.24 -4.67 -4.35
C MET A 1 14.06 -5.51 -3.09
N SER A 2 12.88 -6.09 -2.86
CA SER A 2 12.63 -6.94 -1.69
C SER A 2 12.93 -8.40 -2.05
N ASN A 3 13.92 -9.00 -1.37
CA ASN A 3 14.21 -10.43 -1.54
C ASN A 3 13.04 -11.31 -1.11
N GLU A 4 12.21 -10.81 -0.19
CA GLU A 4 11.03 -11.52 0.29
C GLU A 4 9.92 -11.54 -0.75
N LEU A 5 9.64 -10.41 -1.42
CA LEU A 5 8.68 -10.37 -2.53
C LEU A 5 9.10 -11.27 -3.69
N LYS A 6 10.40 -11.39 -3.98
CA LYS A 6 10.90 -12.39 -4.97
C LYS A 6 10.63 -13.82 -4.53
N ARG A 7 10.82 -14.12 -3.24
CA ARG A 7 10.53 -15.44 -2.68
C ARG A 7 9.02 -15.75 -2.77
N ILE A 8 8.17 -14.76 -2.47
CA ILE A 8 6.71 -14.89 -2.57
C ILE A 8 6.30 -15.10 -4.03
N TYR A 9 6.83 -14.29 -4.96
CA TYR A 9 6.60 -14.47 -6.40
C TYR A 9 6.93 -15.90 -6.83
N GLY A 10 8.12 -16.41 -6.49
CA GLY A 10 8.52 -17.78 -6.83
C GLY A 10 7.59 -18.87 -6.27
N LYS A 11 6.94 -18.64 -5.12
CA LYS A 11 5.90 -19.55 -4.61
C LYS A 11 4.61 -19.46 -5.43
N LEU A 12 4.18 -18.25 -5.76
CA LEU A 12 2.95 -17.98 -6.51
C LEU A 12 3.00 -18.58 -7.92
N VAL A 13 4.15 -18.52 -8.61
CA VAL A 13 4.33 -19.13 -9.95
C VAL A 13 4.05 -20.63 -9.97
N ASN A 14 4.19 -21.33 -8.82
CA ASN A 14 3.88 -22.77 -8.76
C ASN A 14 2.36 -23.06 -8.71
N GLY A 15 1.52 -22.05 -8.48
CA GLY A 15 0.06 -22.18 -8.35
C GLY A 15 -0.76 -21.29 -9.30
N GLU A 16 -0.17 -20.23 -9.85
CA GLU A 16 -0.77 -19.31 -10.82
C GLU A 16 0.16 -19.11 -12.01
N GLN A 17 -0.41 -18.91 -13.19
CA GLN A 17 0.36 -18.54 -14.37
C GLN A 17 0.60 -17.01 -14.36
N PRO A 18 1.85 -16.54 -14.41
CA PRO A 18 2.12 -15.11 -14.50
C PRO A 18 1.57 -14.52 -15.79
N ASP A 19 1.01 -13.32 -15.68
CA ASP A 19 0.68 -12.52 -16.83
C ASP A 19 1.92 -11.76 -17.31
N THR A 20 2.02 -11.52 -18.62
CA THR A 20 3.03 -10.61 -19.18
C THR A 20 2.40 -9.28 -19.57
N VAL A 21 2.80 -8.20 -18.89
CA VAL A 21 2.23 -6.87 -19.07
C VAL A 21 3.30 -5.83 -19.39
N THR A 22 2.94 -4.81 -20.18
CA THR A 22 3.84 -3.70 -20.53
C THR A 22 3.83 -2.65 -19.43
N LEU A 23 4.99 -2.08 -19.11
CA LEU A 23 5.09 -0.97 -18.15
C LEU A 23 4.53 0.34 -18.75
N CYS A 24 3.81 1.15 -17.97
CA CYS A 24 3.14 2.35 -18.50
C CYS A 24 4.07 3.41 -19.12
N ASN A 25 5.37 3.39 -18.78
CA ASN A 25 6.35 4.38 -19.26
C ASN A 25 7.52 3.74 -20.03
N SER A 26 7.38 2.50 -20.49
CA SER A 26 8.42 1.85 -21.29
C SER A 26 7.83 0.75 -22.16
N GLU A 27 8.56 0.37 -23.21
CA GLU A 27 8.21 -0.82 -24.00
C GLU A 27 8.60 -2.14 -23.30
N ASN A 28 9.21 -2.07 -22.11
CA ASN A 28 9.58 -3.25 -21.35
C ASN A 28 8.33 -3.98 -20.88
N ARG A 29 8.39 -5.31 -21.02
CA ARG A 29 7.38 -6.24 -20.52
C ARG A 29 7.94 -6.95 -19.29
N VAL A 30 7.09 -7.15 -18.31
CA VAL A 30 7.43 -7.85 -17.07
C VAL A 30 6.40 -8.93 -16.80
N GLU A 31 6.84 -9.97 -16.10
CA GLU A 31 5.91 -10.93 -15.53
C GLU A 31 5.38 -10.43 -14.19
N TRP A 32 4.08 -10.64 -13.96
CA TRP A 32 3.45 -10.25 -12.71
C TRP A 32 2.27 -11.17 -12.39
N ILE A 33 1.89 -11.20 -11.12
CA ILE A 33 0.75 -11.99 -10.64
C ILE A 33 -0.23 -11.02 -9.95
N PRO A 34 -1.46 -10.85 -10.47
CA PRO A 34 -2.50 -10.07 -9.80
C PRO A 34 -2.92 -10.76 -8.51
N LEU A 35 -3.06 -9.99 -7.44
CA LEU A 35 -3.40 -10.50 -6.11
C LEU A 35 -4.69 -9.88 -5.57
N LEU A 36 -4.90 -8.57 -5.76
CA LEU A 36 -5.98 -7.82 -5.13
C LEU A 36 -6.70 -6.92 -6.14
N SER A 37 -8.03 -6.88 -6.06
CA SER A 37 -8.87 -6.02 -6.90
C SER A 37 -9.04 -4.65 -6.24
N CYS A 38 -8.67 -3.58 -6.95
CA CYS A 38 -8.59 -2.22 -6.42
C CYS A 38 -9.79 -1.36 -6.86
N GLY A 39 -11.00 -1.82 -6.56
CA GLY A 39 -12.23 -1.08 -6.89
C GLY A 39 -12.69 -1.28 -8.34
N GLN A 40 -12.55 -0.26 -9.20
CA GLN A 40 -13.06 -0.29 -10.58
C GLN A 40 -12.48 -1.45 -11.40
N GLU A 41 -13.28 -1.93 -12.37
CA GLU A 41 -12.91 -3.00 -13.31
C GLU A 41 -11.52 -2.74 -13.92
N ASP A 42 -10.67 -3.77 -13.90
CA ASP A 42 -9.28 -3.82 -14.39
C ASP A 42 -8.16 -3.18 -13.56
N ASN A 43 -8.45 -2.54 -12.42
CA ASN A 43 -7.39 -2.08 -11.52
C ASN A 43 -7.02 -3.17 -10.52
N ASN A 44 -5.86 -3.79 -10.72
CA ASN A 44 -5.41 -4.91 -9.89
C ASN A 44 -4.02 -4.63 -9.34
N LEU A 45 -3.83 -4.91 -8.05
CA LEU A 45 -2.54 -4.84 -7.39
C LEU A 45 -1.94 -6.25 -7.30
N GLY A 46 -0.65 -6.37 -7.52
CA GLY A 46 0.03 -7.66 -7.58
C GLY A 46 1.53 -7.56 -7.36
N ILE A 47 2.21 -8.69 -7.48
CA ILE A 47 3.68 -8.78 -7.34
C ILE A 47 4.31 -9.00 -8.71
N VAL A 48 5.35 -8.22 -8.98
CA VAL A 48 6.18 -8.30 -10.19
C VAL A 48 7.37 -9.23 -9.92
N ASP A 49 7.82 -9.97 -10.93
CA ASP A 49 8.97 -10.90 -10.89
C ASP A 49 10.25 -10.29 -10.25
N SER A 50 10.42 -8.99 -10.43
CA SER A 50 11.52 -8.19 -9.91
C SER A 50 11.48 -7.98 -8.39
N GLY A 51 10.43 -8.44 -7.69
CA GLY A 51 10.29 -8.33 -6.24
C GLY A 51 9.79 -6.97 -5.79
N PHE A 52 8.83 -6.43 -6.53
CA PHE A 52 8.12 -5.19 -6.23
C PHE A 52 6.62 -5.42 -6.32
N TRP A 53 5.87 -4.60 -5.60
CA TRP A 53 4.45 -4.45 -5.87
C TRP A 53 4.24 -3.66 -7.16
N GLY A 54 3.20 -4.00 -7.91
CA GLY A 54 2.77 -3.27 -9.08
C GLY A 54 1.25 -3.13 -9.11
N ILE A 55 0.77 -2.02 -9.66
CA ILE A 55 -0.65 -1.82 -9.96
C ILE A 55 -0.84 -1.79 -11.47
N LYS A 56 -1.79 -2.60 -11.96
CA LYS A 56 -2.25 -2.54 -13.34
C LYS A 56 -3.32 -1.46 -13.44
N ILE A 57 -3.14 -0.55 -14.39
CA ILE A 57 -4.10 0.50 -14.71
C ILE A 57 -4.44 0.34 -16.19
N SER A 58 -5.67 -0.05 -16.48
CA SER A 58 -6.11 -0.39 -17.83
C SER A 58 -5.20 -1.47 -18.45
N SER A 59 -4.39 -1.13 -19.46
CA SER A 59 -3.56 -2.08 -20.22
C SER A 59 -2.08 -2.08 -19.83
N CYS A 60 -1.66 -1.26 -18.88
CA CYS A 60 -0.26 -1.14 -18.50
C CYS A 60 -0.04 -1.27 -16.99
N LEU A 61 1.19 -1.60 -16.60
CA LEU A 61 1.59 -1.80 -15.21
C LEU A 61 2.48 -0.66 -14.71
N ILE A 62 2.24 -0.21 -13.48
CA ILE A 62 3.09 0.72 -12.75
C ILE A 62 3.73 -0.02 -11.58
N ILE A 63 5.07 -0.02 -11.55
CA ILE A 63 5.85 -0.56 -10.43
C ILE A 63 5.81 0.46 -9.28
N LEU A 64 5.56 -0.03 -8.06
CA LEU A 64 5.49 0.79 -6.86
C LEU A 64 6.86 0.93 -6.18
N ASP A 65 7.81 1.54 -6.89
CA ASP A 65 9.21 1.69 -6.46
C ASP A 65 9.60 3.13 -6.08
N SER A 66 8.73 4.11 -6.37
CA SER A 66 8.99 5.54 -6.20
C SER A 66 7.83 6.23 -5.46
N GLU A 67 8.08 7.35 -4.80
CA GLU A 67 7.04 8.05 -4.03
C GLU A 67 5.85 8.45 -4.89
N SER A 68 6.08 8.95 -6.11
CA SER A 68 5.02 9.34 -7.06
C SER A 68 4.14 8.17 -7.53
N SER A 69 4.66 6.94 -7.53
CA SER A 69 3.90 5.75 -7.93
C SER A 69 2.75 5.44 -6.97
N TYR A 70 2.84 5.89 -5.70
CA TYR A 70 1.80 5.63 -4.71
C TYR A 70 0.54 6.48 -4.91
N LEU A 71 0.57 7.50 -5.77
CA LEU A 71 -0.63 8.23 -6.19
C LEU A 71 -1.66 7.29 -6.81
N TYR A 72 -1.19 6.31 -7.60
CA TYR A 72 -2.05 5.40 -8.34
C TYR A 72 -2.76 4.38 -7.45
N VAL A 73 -2.25 4.15 -6.24
CA VAL A 73 -2.85 3.26 -5.24
C VAL A 73 -3.51 4.02 -4.10
N LEU A 74 -3.61 5.35 -4.17
CA LEU A 74 -4.23 6.14 -3.10
C LEU A 74 -5.70 5.75 -2.86
N LYS A 75 -6.41 5.39 -3.93
CA LYS A 75 -7.79 4.88 -3.86
C LYS A 75 -7.94 3.61 -3.03
N LEU A 76 -6.87 2.84 -2.81
CA LEU A 76 -6.93 1.70 -1.89
C LEU A 76 -7.38 2.11 -0.50
N LEU A 77 -7.07 3.32 -0.06
CA LEU A 77 -7.49 3.85 1.24
C LEU A 77 -9.02 3.83 1.44
N GLU A 78 -9.80 3.78 0.36
CA GLU A 78 -11.26 3.67 0.39
C GLU A 78 -11.73 2.30 0.91
N ILE A 79 -10.96 1.25 0.66
CA ILE A 79 -11.17 -0.12 1.16
C ILE A 79 -10.72 -0.19 2.63
N THR A 80 -11.36 -1.03 3.46
CA THR A 80 -10.92 -1.21 4.85
C THR A 80 -9.68 -2.10 4.94
N MET A 81 -8.88 -1.92 6.00
CA MET A 81 -7.73 -2.80 6.24
C MET A 81 -8.15 -4.26 6.40
N ASP A 82 -9.25 -4.52 7.14
CA ASP A 82 -9.80 -5.87 7.30
C ASP A 82 -10.15 -6.54 5.96
N GLN A 83 -10.67 -5.78 4.98
CA GLN A 83 -10.95 -6.31 3.65
C GLN A 83 -9.67 -6.72 2.93
N ILE A 84 -8.64 -5.88 2.98
CA ILE A 84 -7.33 -6.20 2.38
C ILE A 84 -6.71 -7.41 3.08
N GLU A 85 -6.75 -7.45 4.41
CA GLU A 85 -6.21 -8.57 5.19
C GLU A 85 -6.94 -9.87 4.86
N ASN A 86 -8.26 -9.86 4.70
CA ASN A 86 -9.01 -11.05 4.29
C ASN A 86 -8.61 -11.53 2.89
N GLU A 87 -8.52 -10.64 1.91
CA GLU A 87 -8.07 -11.02 0.56
C GLU A 87 -6.63 -11.57 0.59
N LEU A 88 -5.75 -10.93 1.36
CA LEU A 88 -4.39 -11.40 1.57
C LEU A 88 -4.36 -12.79 2.23
N ASN A 89 -5.16 -13.01 3.27
CA ASN A 89 -5.25 -14.30 3.97
C ASN A 89 -5.81 -15.42 3.09
N ASP A 90 -6.74 -15.11 2.19
CA ASP A 90 -7.26 -16.06 1.21
C ASP A 90 -6.15 -16.49 0.23
N LEU A 91 -5.33 -15.54 -0.24
CA LEU A 91 -4.13 -15.85 -1.03
C LEU A 91 -3.14 -16.70 -0.22
N SER A 92 -3.05 -16.49 1.10
CA SER A 92 -2.18 -17.26 1.99
C SER A 92 -2.52 -18.72 1.96
N SER A 93 -3.81 -18.96 2.17
CA SER A 93 -4.40 -20.29 2.24
C SER A 93 -4.30 -20.98 0.88
N LYS A 94 -4.51 -20.24 -0.21
CA LYS A 94 -4.44 -20.77 -1.58
C LYS A 94 -3.01 -21.18 -1.99
N TYR A 95 -1.99 -20.42 -1.61
CA TYR A 95 -0.61 -20.63 -2.09
C TYR A 95 0.40 -21.06 -1.02
N GLY A 96 -0.03 -21.32 0.21
CA GLY A 96 0.85 -21.67 1.32
C GLY A 96 1.86 -20.56 1.65
N LEU A 97 1.41 -19.31 1.60
CA LEU A 97 2.18 -18.18 2.11
C LEU A 97 2.07 -18.17 3.65
N ALA A 98 3.06 -17.57 4.31
CA ALA A 98 2.94 -17.35 5.75
C ALA A 98 2.25 -15.99 5.99
N GLU A 99 1.52 -15.82 7.09
CA GLU A 99 0.90 -14.52 7.43
C GLU A 99 1.90 -13.37 7.45
N ARG A 100 3.17 -13.65 7.82
CA ARG A 100 4.24 -12.64 7.79
C ARG A 100 4.60 -12.15 6.38
N ASP A 101 4.26 -12.90 5.34
CA ASP A 101 4.54 -12.56 3.96
C ASP A 101 3.73 -11.32 3.53
N TYR A 102 2.64 -10.99 4.26
CA TYR A 102 1.83 -9.78 4.08
C TYR A 102 2.41 -8.52 4.70
N LEU A 103 3.41 -8.64 5.56
CA LEU A 103 4.07 -7.48 6.17
C LEU A 103 4.81 -6.62 5.13
N GLU A 104 5.06 -7.16 3.94
CA GLU A 104 5.65 -6.45 2.80
C GLU A 104 4.61 -5.68 1.98
N PHE A 105 3.32 -5.77 2.29
CA PHE A 105 2.31 -4.93 1.64
C PHE A 105 2.59 -3.45 1.98
N PRO A 106 2.51 -2.53 1.00
CA PRO A 106 3.02 -1.17 1.15
C PRO A 106 2.13 -0.22 1.99
N PHE A 107 1.49 -0.70 3.05
CA PHE A 107 0.56 0.10 3.90
C PHE A 107 1.20 1.41 4.38
N VAL A 108 2.38 1.31 4.98
CA VAL A 108 3.12 2.46 5.52
C VAL A 108 3.46 3.45 4.39
N LYS A 109 3.84 2.94 3.21
CA LYS A 109 4.21 3.81 2.08
C LYS A 109 3.00 4.54 1.50
N ILE A 110 1.85 3.88 1.41
CA ILE A 110 0.59 4.49 0.95
C ILE A 110 0.14 5.59 1.94
N ILE A 111 0.12 5.29 3.24
CA ILE A 111 -0.27 6.27 4.28
C ILE A 111 0.73 7.44 4.30
N ARG A 112 2.02 7.14 4.22
CA ARG A 112 3.08 8.17 4.14
C ARG A 112 2.89 9.08 2.94
N PHE A 113 2.61 8.50 1.78
CA PHE A 113 2.33 9.28 0.57
C PHE A 113 1.14 10.23 0.78
N ALA A 114 0.03 9.72 1.33
CA ALA A 114 -1.15 10.54 1.63
C ALA A 114 -0.81 11.69 2.58
N PHE A 115 -0.13 11.41 3.71
CA PHE A 115 0.22 12.44 4.70
C PHE A 115 1.18 13.51 4.19
N ARG A 116 2.04 13.18 3.21
CA ARG A 116 3.01 14.13 2.65
C ARG A 116 2.45 14.97 1.53
N ASN A 117 1.60 14.38 0.68
CA ASN A 117 1.23 14.98 -0.60
C ASN A 117 -0.22 15.48 -0.63
N GLU A 118 -1.11 14.92 0.19
CA GLU A 118 -2.52 15.31 0.18
C GLU A 118 -2.81 16.47 1.14
N GLN A 119 -3.59 17.42 0.67
CA GLN A 119 -4.13 18.51 1.49
C GLN A 119 -5.65 18.36 1.70
N ASN A 120 -6.27 17.41 1.01
CA ASN A 120 -7.70 17.14 1.12
C ASN A 120 -7.98 16.29 2.36
N ASP A 121 -8.82 16.81 3.26
CA ASP A 121 -9.29 16.12 4.45
C ASP A 121 -9.84 14.71 4.15
N TYR A 122 -10.44 14.47 2.98
CA TYR A 122 -10.95 13.16 2.58
C TYR A 122 -9.85 12.09 2.62
N TRP A 123 -8.77 12.27 1.85
CA TRP A 123 -7.66 11.31 1.78
C TRP A 123 -6.95 11.18 3.12
N LEU A 124 -6.77 12.30 3.83
CA LEU A 124 -6.13 12.30 5.14
C LEU A 124 -6.95 11.51 6.17
N ASN A 125 -8.28 11.66 6.20
CA ASN A 125 -9.14 10.87 7.08
C ASN A 125 -9.08 9.37 6.76
N LEU A 126 -9.05 8.98 5.49
CA LEU A 126 -8.90 7.58 5.11
C LEU A 126 -7.53 7.01 5.51
N ALA A 127 -6.46 7.78 5.33
CA ALA A 127 -5.12 7.42 5.76
C ALA A 127 -5.03 7.27 7.29
N PHE A 128 -5.72 8.13 8.06
CA PHE A 128 -5.85 7.96 9.51
C PHE A 128 -6.61 6.67 9.89
N ARG A 129 -7.69 6.34 9.17
CA ARG A 129 -8.43 5.09 9.40
C ARG A 129 -7.53 3.86 9.22
N TRP A 130 -6.70 3.85 8.18
CA TRP A 130 -5.72 2.78 7.99
C TRP A 130 -4.65 2.76 9.07
N LEU A 131 -4.09 3.92 9.43
CA LEU A 131 -3.13 4.05 10.53
C LEU A 131 -3.69 3.50 11.85
N ASP A 132 -5.00 3.69 12.08
CA ASP A 132 -5.66 3.22 13.28
C ASP A 132 -5.69 1.69 13.39
N SER A 133 -5.76 0.99 12.26
CA SER A 133 -5.76 -0.48 12.16
C SER A 133 -4.36 -1.10 12.17
N LEU A 134 -3.29 -0.34 11.93
CA LEU A 134 -1.94 -0.89 11.88
C LEU A 134 -1.40 -1.30 13.25
N GLU A 135 -0.53 -2.31 13.30
CA GLU A 135 0.27 -2.60 14.49
C GLU A 135 1.14 -1.41 14.90
N ASN A 136 1.38 -1.24 16.21
CA ASN A 136 2.15 -0.11 16.76
C ASN A 136 3.54 0.05 16.12
N ARG A 137 4.21 -1.05 15.74
CA ARG A 137 5.52 -0.99 15.07
C ARG A 137 5.48 -0.18 13.75
N PHE A 138 4.43 -0.35 12.96
CA PHE A 138 4.28 0.35 11.68
C PHE A 138 3.81 1.79 11.87
N GLN A 139 3.00 2.04 12.90
CA GLN A 139 2.59 3.40 13.26
C GLN A 139 3.80 4.27 13.65
N LYS A 140 4.79 3.68 14.36
CA LYS A 140 6.04 4.37 14.74
C LYS A 140 6.84 4.87 13.54
N GLU A 141 6.72 4.22 12.38
CA GLU A 141 7.37 4.66 11.14
C GLU A 141 6.77 5.92 10.51
N LEU A 142 5.63 6.41 11.03
CA LEU A 142 4.88 7.55 10.50
C LEU A 142 4.90 8.78 11.44
N VAL A 143 5.70 8.73 12.51
CA VAL A 143 5.77 9.81 13.52
C VAL A 143 6.20 11.14 12.92
N VAL A 144 7.15 11.13 11.98
CA VAL A 144 7.63 12.34 11.30
C VAL A 144 6.52 12.96 10.46
N GLU A 145 5.78 12.15 9.72
CA GLU A 145 4.64 12.59 8.91
C GLU A 145 3.52 13.17 9.78
N LEU A 146 3.23 12.56 10.93
CA LEU A 146 2.26 13.09 11.89
C LEU A 146 2.70 14.45 12.46
N LEU A 147 3.99 14.63 12.75
CA LEU A 147 4.53 15.92 13.20
C LEU A 147 4.42 16.98 12.10
N ASN A 148 4.65 16.61 10.83
CA ASN A 148 4.50 17.51 9.70
C ASN A 148 3.04 17.94 9.51
N LEU A 149 2.10 16.99 9.61
CA LEU A 149 0.66 17.29 9.55
C LEU A 149 0.24 18.20 10.70
N GLU A 150 0.68 17.96 11.94
CA GLU A 150 0.38 18.81 13.11
C GLU A 150 0.73 20.29 12.84
N ASN A 151 1.83 20.54 12.13
CA ASN A 151 2.31 21.90 11.85
C ASN A 151 1.85 22.48 10.51
N ASN A 152 1.12 21.72 9.69
CA ASN A 152 0.70 22.14 8.37
C ASN A 152 -0.54 23.06 8.43
N LYS A 153 -0.36 24.32 8.03
CA LYS A 153 -1.42 25.33 8.03
C LYS A 153 -2.43 25.19 6.87
N ASN A 154 -2.10 24.40 5.84
CA ASN A 154 -2.94 24.23 4.65
C ASN A 154 -4.03 23.15 4.81
N ILE A 155 -3.96 22.36 5.87
CA ILE A 155 -4.98 21.34 6.19
C ILE A 155 -5.93 21.82 7.29
N SER A 156 -7.04 21.12 7.50
CA SER A 156 -8.00 21.52 8.53
C SER A 156 -7.44 21.39 9.95
N GLN A 157 -8.01 22.18 10.87
CA GLN A 157 -7.68 22.09 12.29
C GLN A 157 -8.00 20.70 12.87
N LYS A 158 -9.04 20.04 12.35
CA LYS A 158 -9.41 18.68 12.75
C LYS A 158 -8.26 17.71 12.45
N ILE A 159 -7.72 17.73 11.24
CA ILE A 159 -6.61 16.85 10.84
C ILE A 159 -5.36 17.12 11.68
N ARG A 160 -5.02 18.40 11.93
CA ARG A 160 -3.89 18.74 12.82
C ARG A 160 -4.04 18.16 14.22
N HIS A 161 -5.24 18.27 14.81
CA HIS A 161 -5.52 17.70 16.14
C HIS A 161 -5.47 16.17 16.14
N MET A 162 -5.97 15.52 15.10
CA MET A 162 -5.87 14.07 14.94
C MET A 162 -4.40 13.63 14.88
N ALA A 163 -3.58 14.33 14.09
CA ALA A 163 -2.15 14.05 13.97
C ALA A 163 -1.42 14.17 15.32
N LYS A 164 -1.66 15.27 16.04
CA LYS A 164 -1.12 15.49 17.39
C LYS A 164 -1.53 14.39 18.37
N LYS A 165 -2.83 14.05 18.39
CA LYS A 165 -3.37 13.01 19.28
C LYS A 165 -2.68 11.68 19.01
N ARG A 166 -2.60 11.27 17.73
CA ARG A 166 -2.02 9.98 17.36
C ARG A 166 -0.52 9.93 17.63
N ARG A 167 0.23 11.00 17.32
CA ARG A 167 1.65 11.12 17.65
C ARG A 167 1.93 10.92 19.14
N ASN A 168 1.12 11.55 20.01
CA ASN A 168 1.25 11.40 21.45
C ASN A 168 0.94 9.97 21.92
N GLN A 169 -0.08 9.32 21.34
CA GLN A 169 -0.41 7.93 21.66
C GLN A 169 0.74 6.99 21.31
N ILE A 170 1.33 7.14 20.12
CA ILE A 170 2.46 6.31 19.65
C ILE A 170 3.72 6.54 20.51
N SER A 171 3.97 7.78 20.94
CA SER A 171 5.15 8.12 21.74
C SER A 171 5.07 7.59 23.18
N ASN A 172 3.85 7.35 23.68
CA ASN A 172 3.59 6.89 25.04
C ASN A 172 3.37 5.36 25.14
N ALA A 173 3.46 4.64 24.01
CA ALA A 173 3.19 3.20 23.88
C ALA A 173 4.45 2.39 23.55
#